data_AF-A0A7K2QGC8-F1
#
_entry.id   AF-A0A7K2QGC8-F1
#
_cell.length_a   1.000
_cell.length_b   1.000
_cell.length_c   1.000
_cell.angle_alpha   90.00
_cell.angle_beta   90.00
_cell.angle_gamma   90.00
#
_symmetry.space_group_name_H-M   'P 1'
#
loop_
_entity.id
_entity.type
_entity.pdbx_description
1 polymer ?
#
loop_
_entity_poly.entity_id
_entity_poly.type
_entity_poly.pdbx_seq_one_letter_code
_entity_poly.pdbx_strand_id
1 'polypeptide(L)'
;MASHRKPRQRPLHPLSRGTVRTAATLALAGAATATAFEGTSQADPQQTPSQVKAEVDRLYEEAEESAERYNGAKEQADEAQRAFDALRDEAARKTDRLNTARRALGSLAAGQYRTGGLGPAMRLALAADPQDYLDQASFLTRTGDRSAAEVASVRRQLDEVGQLRDRADGRLADLRAREGELARYKATVEDKLDTAKRLLAK
;
A
#
# COMPACT_ATOMS: atom_id res chain seq x y z
N MET A 1 -25.96 -31.11 8.45
CA MET A 1 -24.61 -31.70 8.66
C MET A 1 -23.67 -30.57 9.04
N ALA A 2 -23.43 -30.40 10.34
CA ALA A 2 -22.67 -29.28 10.91
C ALA A 2 -21.34 -29.79 11.44
N SER A 3 -20.23 -29.31 10.88
CA SER A 3 -18.88 -29.69 11.27
C SER A 3 -18.36 -28.77 12.38
N HIS A 4 -18.49 -29.23 13.62
CA HIS A 4 -17.77 -28.68 14.77
C HIS A 4 -16.25 -28.88 14.57
N ARG A 5 -15.47 -27.80 14.62
CA ARG A 5 -14.03 -27.87 14.92
C ARG A 5 -13.75 -27.26 16.29
N LYS A 6 -13.12 -28.08 17.14
CA LYS A 6 -12.73 -27.85 18.52
C LYS A 6 -11.48 -26.94 18.58
N PRO A 7 -11.39 -25.97 19.52
CA PRO A 7 -10.19 -25.17 19.71
C PRO A 7 -9.13 -25.96 20.50
N ARG A 8 -7.88 -25.94 20.07
CA ARG A 8 -6.74 -26.50 20.82
C ARG A 8 -6.05 -25.39 21.61
N GLN A 9 -5.95 -25.62 22.92
CA GLN A 9 -5.34 -24.74 23.91
C GLN A 9 -3.80 -24.88 23.93
N ARG A 10 -3.15 -23.78 24.30
CA ARG A 10 -1.72 -23.60 24.55
C ARG A 10 -1.21 -24.43 25.74
N PRO A 11 0.11 -24.62 25.86
CA PRO A 11 0.76 -24.47 27.14
C PRO A 11 1.70 -23.26 27.17
N LEU A 12 1.72 -22.64 28.35
CA LEU A 12 2.59 -21.54 28.73
C LEU A 12 4.04 -22.02 28.86
N HIS A 13 4.98 -21.22 28.37
CA HIS A 13 6.35 -21.18 28.87
C HIS A 13 6.66 -19.75 29.29
N PRO A 14 6.94 -19.49 30.58
CA PRO A 14 7.44 -18.21 31.03
C PRO A 14 8.97 -18.23 31.10
N LEU A 15 9.54 -17.02 31.16
CA LEU A 15 10.91 -16.67 31.58
C LEU A 15 12.01 -16.75 30.51
N SER A 16 12.31 -15.59 29.92
CA SER A 16 13.69 -15.09 29.95
C SER A 16 13.67 -13.56 29.91
N ARG A 17 14.05 -12.96 31.03
CA ARG A 17 14.26 -11.53 31.23
C ARG A 17 15.59 -11.15 30.57
N GLY A 18 15.53 -10.37 29.49
CA GLY A 18 16.69 -9.69 28.91
C GLY A 18 16.63 -8.19 29.16
N THR A 19 16.68 -7.76 30.42
CA THR A 19 16.79 -6.34 30.77
C THR A 19 18.25 -5.92 30.59
N VAL A 20 18.62 -5.37 29.44
CA VAL A 20 19.93 -4.73 29.27
C VAL A 20 19.84 -3.34 29.90
N ARG A 21 20.13 -3.28 31.21
CA ARG A 21 20.49 -2.06 31.93
C ARG A 21 21.98 -1.85 31.75
N THR A 22 22.39 -1.10 30.72
CA THR A 22 23.73 -0.51 30.67
C THR A 22 23.76 0.70 31.60
N ALA A 23 24.01 0.43 32.88
CA ALA A 23 24.44 1.45 33.84
C ALA A 23 25.93 1.70 33.59
N ALA A 24 26.26 2.84 32.98
CA ALA A 24 27.63 3.34 32.92
C ALA A 24 27.98 3.94 34.29
N THR A 25 28.63 3.16 35.15
CA THR A 25 29.22 3.64 36.40
C THR A 25 30.52 4.37 36.10
N LEU A 26 30.49 5.71 36.13
CA LEU A 26 31.68 6.55 36.22
C LEU A 26 32.37 6.28 37.56
N ALA A 27 33.54 5.65 37.53
CA ALA A 27 34.45 5.57 38.66
C ALA A 27 35.45 6.74 38.55
N LEU A 28 35.17 7.84 39.26
CA LEU A 28 36.18 8.86 39.56
C LEU A 28 36.61 8.67 41.02
N ALA A 29 37.86 8.23 41.16
CA ALA A 29 38.52 7.93 42.42
C ALA A 29 38.55 9.16 43.35
N GLY A 30 38.26 8.90 44.62
CA GLY A 30 38.22 9.91 45.67
C GLY A 30 39.61 10.45 46.02
N ALA A 31 39.67 11.78 46.18
CA ALA A 31 40.64 12.44 47.03
C ALA A 31 39.88 12.99 48.25
N ALA A 32 40.24 12.47 49.42
CA ALA A 32 39.68 12.87 50.70
C ALA A 32 40.25 14.22 51.15
N THR A 33 39.38 15.17 51.48
CA THR A 33 39.64 16.18 52.50
C THR A 33 38.35 16.44 53.28
N ALA A 34 38.43 16.20 54.58
CA ALA A 34 37.37 16.47 55.53
C ALA A 34 37.34 17.96 55.87
N THR A 35 36.23 18.63 55.57
CA THR A 35 35.78 19.83 56.30
C THR A 35 34.26 19.86 56.27
N ALA A 36 33.66 19.90 57.46
CA ALA A 36 32.23 20.09 57.68
C ALA A 36 31.74 21.40 57.05
N PHE A 37 30.61 21.38 56.34
CA PHE A 37 29.68 22.50 56.20
C PHE A 37 28.35 22.01 55.60
N GLU A 38 27.24 22.59 56.06
CA GLU A 38 25.88 22.28 55.64
C GLU A 38 25.66 22.34 54.11
N GLY A 39 24.79 21.43 53.63
CA GLY A 39 23.83 21.66 52.55
C GLY A 39 24.37 22.11 51.19
N THR A 40 24.56 21.18 50.27
CA THR A 40 24.41 21.51 48.84
C THR A 40 23.70 20.36 48.12
N SER A 41 22.48 20.61 47.65
CA SER A 41 21.98 19.92 46.47
C SER A 41 23.04 20.08 45.38
N GLN A 42 23.66 18.98 44.97
CA GLN A 42 24.44 18.91 43.73
C GLN A 42 23.45 19.13 42.58
N ALA A 43 23.22 20.39 42.24
CA ALA A 43 22.69 20.76 40.95
C ALA A 43 23.78 20.42 39.92
N ASP A 44 23.43 19.57 38.96
CA ASP A 44 24.26 19.31 37.77
C ASP A 44 24.72 20.68 37.22
N PRO A 45 26.02 20.89 36.91
CA PRO A 45 26.51 22.20 36.51
C PRO A 45 25.67 22.75 35.36
N GLN A 46 25.07 23.93 35.54
CA GLN A 46 24.35 24.60 34.47
C GLN A 46 25.29 24.76 33.28
N GLN A 47 24.85 24.31 32.09
CA GLN A 47 25.60 24.44 30.85
C GLN A 47 26.01 25.90 30.63
N THR A 48 27.24 26.13 30.22
CA THR A 48 27.69 27.48 29.88
C THR A 48 26.96 27.99 28.62
N PRO A 49 26.77 29.30 28.44
CA PRO A 49 26.17 29.83 27.20
C PRO A 49 26.86 29.35 25.92
N SER A 50 28.18 29.15 25.96
CA SER A 50 28.95 28.58 24.85
C SER A 50 28.62 27.12 24.56
N GLN A 51 28.39 26.31 25.60
CA GLN A 51 27.96 24.91 25.45
C GLN A 51 26.54 24.83 24.90
N VAL A 52 25.62 25.68 25.39
CA VAL A 52 24.25 25.77 24.87
C VAL A 52 24.27 26.15 23.39
N LYS A 53 25.08 27.15 23.00
CA LYS A 53 25.23 27.54 21.60
C LYS A 53 25.75 26.40 20.72
N ALA A 54 26.81 25.70 21.14
CA ALA A 54 27.37 24.60 20.38
C ALA A 54 26.35 23.45 20.18
N GLU A 55 25.56 23.15 21.21
CA GLU A 55 24.52 22.13 21.14
C GLU A 55 23.36 22.53 20.23
N VAL A 56 22.95 23.80 20.28
CA VAL A 56 21.93 24.34 19.36
C VAL A 56 22.42 24.30 17.92
N ASP A 57 23.67 24.71 17.66
CA ASP A 57 24.26 24.67 16.32
C ASP A 57 24.30 23.23 15.79
N ARG A 58 24.67 22.24 16.64
CA ARG A 58 24.62 20.80 16.31
C ARG A 58 23.21 20.32 15.97
N LEU A 59 22.21 20.71 16.77
CA LEU A 59 20.81 20.32 16.52
C LEU A 59 20.29 20.88 15.20
N TYR A 60 20.69 22.10 14.83
CA TYR A 60 20.34 22.68 13.54
C TYR A 60 20.99 21.94 12.37
N GLU A 61 22.28 21.62 12.47
CA GLU A 61 22.98 20.83 11.45
C GLU A 61 22.32 19.45 11.23
N GLU A 62 21.99 18.75 12.32
CA GLU A 62 21.32 17.46 12.22
C GLU A 62 19.87 17.56 11.72
N ALA A 63 19.19 18.69 12.00
CA ALA A 63 17.85 18.96 11.46
C ALA A 63 17.92 19.24 9.96
N GLU A 64 18.94 19.98 9.49
CA GLU A 64 19.19 20.22 8.08
C GLU A 64 19.48 18.92 7.33
N GLU A 65 20.35 18.06 7.87
CA GLU A 65 20.60 16.73 7.29
C GLU A 65 19.30 15.90 7.19
N SER A 66 18.48 15.93 8.24
CA SER A 66 17.20 15.22 8.25
C SER A 66 16.19 15.82 7.27
N ALA A 67 16.23 17.13 7.05
CA ALA A 67 15.40 17.82 6.07
C ALA A 67 15.81 17.47 4.62
N GLU A 68 17.11 17.35 4.35
CA GLU A 68 17.60 16.89 3.04
C GLU A 68 17.16 15.43 2.77
N ARG A 69 17.25 14.55 3.76
CA ARG A 69 16.73 13.18 3.66
C ARG A 69 15.21 13.17 3.45
N TYR A 70 14.47 14.04 4.14
CA TYR A 70 13.03 14.22 3.92
C TYR A 70 12.73 14.63 2.48
N ASN A 71 13.48 15.59 1.92
CA ASN A 71 13.28 16.05 0.54
C ASN A 71 13.51 14.92 -0.47
N GLY A 72 14.58 14.13 -0.29
CA GLY A 72 14.85 12.95 -1.13
C GLY A 72 13.75 11.88 -1.00
N ALA A 73 13.29 11.60 0.21
CA ALA A 73 12.19 10.66 0.44
C ALA A 73 10.87 11.17 -0.16
N LYS A 74 10.64 12.49 -0.16
CA LYS A 74 9.47 13.13 -0.75
C LYS A 74 9.42 12.93 -2.25
N GLU A 75 10.52 13.19 -2.95
CA GLU A 75 10.59 13.00 -4.40
C GLU A 75 10.25 11.55 -4.79
N GLN A 76 10.79 10.60 -4.03
CA GLN A 76 10.49 9.18 -4.25
C GLN A 76 9.03 8.82 -3.95
N ALA A 77 8.42 9.39 -2.90
CA ALA A 77 7.00 9.21 -2.60
C ALA A 77 6.12 9.78 -3.72
N ASP A 78 6.46 10.97 -4.23
CA ASP A 78 5.75 11.62 -5.33
C ASP A 78 5.87 10.82 -6.64
N GLU A 79 7.00 10.16 -6.89
CA GLU A 79 7.16 9.23 -8.01
C GLU A 79 6.29 7.97 -7.84
N ALA A 80 6.30 7.36 -6.65
CA ALA A 80 5.47 6.20 -6.35
C ALA A 80 3.97 6.51 -6.48
N GLN A 81 3.54 7.70 -6.02
CA GLN A 81 2.18 8.19 -6.17
C GLN A 81 1.78 8.29 -7.65
N ARG A 82 2.62 8.92 -8.48
CA ARG A 82 2.38 9.03 -9.93
C ARG A 82 2.27 7.67 -10.60
N ALA A 83 3.15 6.72 -10.25
CA ALA A 83 3.11 5.37 -10.77
C ALA A 83 1.84 4.61 -10.37
N PHE A 84 1.40 4.76 -9.11
CA PHE A 84 0.14 4.19 -8.62
C PHE A 84 -1.07 4.78 -9.35
N ASP A 85 -1.16 6.09 -9.45
CA ASP A 85 -2.29 6.77 -10.12
C ASP A 85 -2.37 6.39 -11.60
N ALA A 86 -1.23 6.28 -12.30
CA ALA A 86 -1.20 5.85 -13.69
C ALA A 86 -1.81 4.44 -13.88
N LEU A 87 -1.47 3.50 -13.00
CA LEU A 87 -2.03 2.13 -13.02
C LEU A 87 -3.51 2.12 -12.67
N ARG A 88 -3.92 2.91 -11.65
CA ARG A 88 -5.32 3.04 -11.23
C ARG A 88 -6.17 3.57 -12.38
N ASP A 89 -5.70 4.61 -13.06
CA ASP A 89 -6.42 5.24 -14.16
C ASP A 89 -6.48 4.33 -15.39
N GLU A 90 -5.41 3.57 -15.68
CA GLU A 90 -5.43 2.55 -16.72
C GLU A 90 -6.44 1.43 -16.40
N ALA A 91 -6.45 0.93 -15.16
CA ALA A 91 -7.40 -0.07 -14.71
C ALA A 91 -8.84 0.42 -14.83
N ALA A 92 -9.12 1.69 -14.51
CA ALA A 92 -10.43 2.31 -14.67
C ALA A 92 -10.87 2.33 -16.15
N ARG A 93 -10.03 2.88 -17.04
CA ARG A 93 -10.33 2.92 -18.49
C ARG A 93 -10.57 1.54 -19.08
N LYS A 94 -9.79 0.53 -18.69
CA LYS A 94 -10.00 -0.85 -19.18
C LYS A 94 -11.23 -1.50 -18.58
N THR A 95 -11.55 -1.21 -17.31
CA THR A 95 -12.80 -1.64 -16.69
C THR A 95 -14.03 -1.09 -17.44
N ASP A 96 -13.99 0.16 -17.90
CA ASP A 96 -15.08 0.74 -18.69
C ASP A 96 -15.28 0.08 -20.05
N ARG A 97 -14.17 -0.25 -20.74
CA ARG A 97 -14.19 -1.02 -21.98
C ARG A 97 -14.77 -2.42 -21.76
N LEU A 98 -14.32 -3.10 -20.72
CA LEU A 98 -14.85 -4.40 -20.29
C LEU A 98 -16.35 -4.33 -19.99
N ASN A 99 -16.81 -3.29 -19.30
CA ASN A 99 -18.23 -3.10 -19.00
C ASN A 99 -19.07 -2.91 -20.27
N THR A 100 -18.53 -2.20 -21.27
CA THR A 100 -19.18 -2.05 -22.58
C THR A 100 -19.29 -3.40 -23.30
N ALA A 101 -18.21 -4.19 -23.33
CA ALA A 101 -18.23 -5.52 -23.94
C ALA A 101 -19.21 -6.47 -23.22
N ARG A 102 -19.23 -6.44 -21.88
CA ARG A 102 -20.18 -7.21 -21.04
C ARG A 102 -21.63 -6.84 -21.33
N ARG A 103 -21.94 -5.53 -21.49
CA ARG A 103 -23.29 -5.08 -21.88
C ARG A 103 -23.69 -5.60 -23.25
N ALA A 104 -22.80 -5.53 -24.24
CA ALA A 104 -23.06 -6.05 -25.58
C ALA A 104 -23.37 -7.56 -25.56
N LEU A 105 -22.57 -8.35 -24.84
CA LEU A 105 -22.84 -9.79 -24.64
C LEU A 105 -24.16 -10.03 -23.89
N GLY A 106 -24.47 -9.23 -22.87
CA GLY A 106 -25.73 -9.30 -22.14
C GLY A 106 -26.95 -9.03 -23.04
N SER A 107 -26.86 -8.04 -23.93
CA SER A 107 -27.91 -7.75 -24.91
C SER A 107 -28.12 -8.90 -25.90
N LEU A 108 -27.04 -9.52 -26.38
CA LEU A 108 -27.11 -10.70 -27.23
C LEU A 108 -27.79 -11.88 -26.51
N ALA A 109 -27.36 -12.17 -25.27
CA ALA A 109 -27.95 -13.23 -24.45
C ALA A 109 -29.45 -12.98 -24.16
N ALA A 110 -29.82 -11.73 -23.85
CA ALA A 110 -31.22 -11.36 -23.63
C ALA A 110 -32.08 -11.50 -24.90
N GLY A 111 -31.50 -11.26 -26.09
CA GLY A 111 -32.15 -11.51 -27.37
C GLY A 111 -32.39 -13.00 -27.61
N GLN A 112 -31.37 -13.84 -27.39
CA GLN A 112 -31.48 -15.30 -27.49
C GLN A 112 -32.56 -15.84 -26.56
N TYR A 113 -32.58 -15.41 -25.29
CA TYR A 113 -33.59 -15.80 -24.32
C TYR A 113 -35.01 -15.41 -24.74
N ARG A 114 -35.20 -14.16 -25.22
CA ARG A 114 -36.51 -13.67 -25.68
C ARG A 114 -37.03 -14.39 -26.92
N THR A 115 -36.16 -14.91 -27.79
CA THR A 115 -36.59 -15.74 -28.92
C THR A 115 -37.12 -17.13 -28.52
N GLY A 116 -37.18 -17.45 -27.22
CA GLY A 116 -38.36 -18.11 -26.67
C GLY A 116 -38.55 -19.60 -26.97
N GLY A 117 -37.49 -20.38 -27.16
CA GLY A 117 -37.56 -21.84 -27.07
C GLY A 117 -37.53 -22.64 -28.39
N LEU A 118 -37.73 -22.01 -29.55
CA LEU A 118 -37.35 -22.62 -30.83
C LEU A 118 -35.87 -22.32 -31.09
N GLY A 119 -35.02 -23.21 -30.58
CA GLY A 119 -33.57 -23.10 -30.70
C GLY A 119 -33.12 -22.96 -32.16
N PRO A 120 -31.94 -22.37 -32.43
CA PRO A 120 -31.41 -22.24 -33.78
C PRO A 120 -31.45 -23.54 -34.60
N ALA A 121 -31.23 -24.67 -33.93
CA ALA A 121 -31.35 -26.01 -34.51
C ALA A 121 -32.78 -26.37 -34.99
N MET A 122 -33.82 -25.96 -34.25
CA MET A 122 -35.20 -26.21 -34.66
C MET A 122 -35.62 -25.29 -35.82
N ARG A 123 -35.09 -24.07 -35.85
CA ARG A 123 -35.29 -23.16 -37.01
C ARG A 123 -34.64 -23.72 -38.27
N LEU A 124 -33.45 -24.29 -38.14
CA LEU A 124 -32.75 -24.95 -39.23
C LEU A 124 -33.49 -26.21 -39.73
N ALA A 125 -34.09 -26.98 -38.81
CA ALA A 125 -34.91 -28.15 -39.14
C ALA A 125 -36.23 -27.81 -39.86
N LEU A 126 -36.69 -26.55 -39.78
CA LEU A 126 -37.91 -26.05 -40.41
C LEU A 126 -37.64 -25.29 -41.72
N ALA A 127 -36.39 -25.28 -42.22
CA ALA A 127 -36.06 -24.62 -43.48
C ALA A 127 -36.85 -25.22 -44.65
N ALA A 128 -37.39 -24.36 -45.52
CA ALA A 128 -38.33 -24.76 -46.57
C ALA A 128 -37.64 -25.51 -47.72
N ASP A 129 -36.37 -25.20 -47.99
CA ASP A 129 -35.57 -25.84 -49.02
C ASP A 129 -34.08 -25.98 -48.64
N PRO A 130 -33.29 -26.76 -49.40
CA PRO A 130 -31.88 -26.97 -49.11
C PRO A 130 -31.02 -25.71 -49.18
N GLN A 131 -31.39 -24.72 -49.99
CA GLN A 131 -30.62 -23.47 -50.13
C GLN A 131 -30.81 -22.58 -48.89
N ASP A 132 -32.06 -22.42 -48.44
CA ASP A 132 -32.42 -21.73 -47.21
C ASP A 132 -31.73 -22.35 -45.99
N TYR A 133 -31.66 -23.68 -45.94
CA TYR A 133 -30.92 -24.40 -44.89
C TYR A 133 -29.43 -24.02 -44.88
N LEU A 134 -28.75 -24.07 -46.03
CA LEU A 134 -27.32 -23.80 -46.13
C LEU A 134 -26.99 -22.34 -45.78
N ASP A 135 -27.82 -21.40 -46.24
CA ASP A 135 -27.67 -19.98 -45.93
C ASP A 135 -27.84 -19.73 -44.43
N GLN A 136 -28.87 -20.29 -43.82
CA GLN A 136 -29.13 -20.14 -42.39
C GLN A 136 -28.07 -20.85 -41.53
N ALA A 137 -27.59 -22.03 -41.94
CA ALA A 137 -26.48 -22.73 -41.28
C ALA A 137 -25.19 -21.90 -41.34
N SER A 138 -24.86 -21.36 -42.51
CA SER A 138 -23.65 -20.53 -42.69
C SER A 138 -23.70 -19.25 -41.85
N PHE A 139 -24.88 -18.65 -41.69
CA PHE A 139 -25.10 -17.48 -40.85
C PHE A 139 -24.94 -17.82 -39.36
N LEU A 140 -25.52 -18.94 -38.92
CA LEU A 140 -25.41 -19.41 -37.54
C LEU A 140 -23.97 -19.73 -37.14
N THR A 141 -23.22 -20.42 -37.99
CA THR A 141 -21.80 -20.73 -37.76
C THR A 141 -20.99 -19.43 -37.60
N ARG A 142 -21.11 -18.49 -38.54
CA ARG A 142 -20.40 -17.20 -38.47
C ARG A 142 -20.76 -16.38 -37.23
N THR A 143 -22.02 -16.39 -36.83
CA THR A 143 -22.50 -15.70 -35.62
C THR A 143 -21.98 -16.38 -34.35
N GLY A 144 -21.93 -17.71 -34.34
CA GLY A 144 -21.37 -18.52 -33.27
C GLY A 144 -19.88 -18.25 -33.07
N ASP A 145 -19.10 -18.29 -34.16
CA ASP A 145 -17.66 -18.01 -34.13
C ASP A 145 -17.37 -16.59 -33.62
N ARG A 146 -18.15 -15.61 -34.08
CA ARG A 146 -18.06 -14.23 -33.58
C ARG A 146 -18.38 -14.15 -32.09
N SER A 147 -19.45 -14.80 -31.65
CA SER A 147 -19.86 -14.80 -30.23
C SER A 147 -18.79 -15.44 -29.35
N ALA A 148 -18.19 -16.55 -29.79
CA ALA A 148 -17.07 -17.20 -29.10
C ALA A 148 -15.84 -16.28 -29.00
N ALA A 149 -15.51 -15.57 -30.09
CA ALA A 149 -14.42 -14.61 -30.11
C ALA A 149 -14.65 -13.43 -29.15
N GLU A 150 -15.88 -12.90 -29.08
CA GLU A 150 -16.25 -11.82 -28.15
C GLU A 150 -16.16 -12.28 -26.68
N VAL A 151 -16.63 -13.49 -26.36
CA VAL A 151 -16.50 -14.07 -25.02
C VAL A 151 -15.03 -14.27 -24.65
N ALA A 152 -14.21 -14.77 -25.57
CA ALA A 152 -12.77 -14.91 -25.36
C ALA A 152 -12.09 -13.54 -25.16
N SER A 153 -12.53 -12.51 -25.88
CA SER A 153 -12.06 -11.13 -25.71
C SER A 153 -12.38 -10.58 -24.32
N VAL A 154 -13.61 -10.77 -23.83
CA VAL A 154 -14.01 -10.36 -22.48
C VAL A 154 -13.21 -11.08 -21.40
N ARG A 155 -12.91 -12.37 -21.57
CA ARG A 155 -12.04 -13.11 -20.64
C ARG A 155 -10.64 -12.51 -20.59
N ARG A 156 -10.02 -12.23 -21.73
CA ARG A 156 -8.70 -11.56 -21.77
C ARG A 156 -8.72 -10.18 -21.11
N GLN A 157 -9.77 -9.39 -21.34
CA GLN A 157 -9.92 -8.08 -20.70
C GLN A 157 -10.09 -8.19 -19.19
N LEU A 158 -10.77 -9.23 -18.70
CA LEU A 158 -10.89 -9.50 -17.26
C LEU A 158 -9.52 -9.78 -16.64
N ASP A 159 -8.74 -10.66 -17.26
CA ASP A 159 -7.41 -11.02 -16.79
C ASP A 159 -6.49 -9.79 -16.78
N GLU A 160 -6.53 -8.98 -17.84
CA GLU A 160 -5.74 -7.74 -17.96
C GLU A 160 -6.11 -6.70 -16.89
N VAL A 161 -7.41 -6.50 -16.61
CA VAL A 161 -7.86 -5.62 -15.51
C VAL A 161 -7.41 -6.17 -14.16
N GLY A 162 -7.45 -7.49 -13.95
CA GLY A 162 -6.93 -8.13 -12.74
C GLY A 162 -5.44 -7.84 -12.54
N GLN A 163 -4.62 -8.09 -13.56
CA GLN A 163 -3.17 -7.84 -13.51
C GLN A 163 -2.82 -6.36 -13.27
N LEU A 164 -3.61 -5.42 -13.78
CA LEU A 164 -3.42 -4.00 -13.50
C LEU A 164 -3.72 -3.66 -12.04
N ARG A 165 -4.78 -4.24 -11.47
CA ARG A 165 -5.13 -4.04 -10.07
C ARG A 165 -4.07 -4.63 -9.14
N ASP A 166 -3.59 -5.83 -9.42
CA ASP A 166 -2.52 -6.45 -8.64
C ASP A 166 -1.23 -5.61 -8.66
N ARG A 167 -0.88 -5.05 -9.83
CA ARG A 167 0.25 -4.11 -9.95
C ARG A 167 -0.01 -2.81 -9.19
N ALA A 168 -1.22 -2.26 -9.26
CA ALA A 168 -1.59 -1.06 -8.53
C ALA A 168 -1.53 -1.28 -7.02
N ASP A 169 -2.00 -2.42 -6.52
CA ASP A 169 -1.93 -2.78 -5.09
C ASP A 169 -0.48 -2.89 -4.62
N GLY A 170 0.41 -3.47 -5.44
CA GLY A 170 1.85 -3.47 -5.17
C GLY A 170 2.44 -2.06 -5.08
N ARG A 171 2.07 -1.16 -6.00
CA ARG A 171 2.53 0.25 -5.97
C ARG A 171 1.94 1.04 -4.80
N LEU A 172 0.71 0.74 -4.41
CA LEU A 172 0.07 1.34 -3.24
C LEU A 172 0.78 0.95 -1.94
N ALA A 173 1.26 -0.30 -1.84
CA ALA A 173 2.06 -0.74 -0.71
C ALA A 173 3.41 0.01 -0.64
N ASP A 174 4.09 0.18 -1.77
CA ASP A 174 5.34 0.95 -1.85
C ASP A 174 5.12 2.42 -1.47
N LEU A 175 4.09 3.06 -2.01
CA LEU A 175 3.69 4.43 -1.67
C LEU A 175 3.47 4.60 -0.16
N ARG A 176 2.68 3.71 0.47
CA ARG A 176 2.43 3.77 1.92
C ARG A 176 3.70 3.60 2.75
N ALA A 177 4.63 2.76 2.30
CA ALA A 177 5.91 2.61 2.98
C ALA A 177 6.73 3.90 2.92
N ARG A 178 6.75 4.58 1.76
CA ARG A 178 7.44 5.85 1.56
C ARG A 178 6.80 7.00 2.35
N GLU A 179 5.47 7.08 2.38
CA GLU A 179 4.74 8.04 3.22
C GLU A 179 5.08 7.85 4.72
N GLY A 180 5.21 6.59 5.15
CA GLY A 180 5.65 6.26 6.51
C GLY A 180 7.08 6.70 6.81
N GLU A 181 8.00 6.58 5.85
CA GLU A 181 9.37 7.08 5.97
C GLU A 181 9.41 8.62 6.03
N LEU A 182 8.64 9.27 5.15
CA LEU A 182 8.48 10.72 5.09
C LEU A 182 8.02 11.29 6.45
N ALA A 183 7.02 10.65 7.06
CA ALA A 183 6.50 11.04 8.37
C ALA A 183 7.57 10.93 9.48
N ARG A 184 8.45 9.92 9.42
CA ARG A 184 9.55 9.76 10.39
C ARG A 184 10.60 10.84 10.25
N TYR A 185 11.03 11.17 9.03
CA TYR A 185 11.97 12.27 8.82
C TYR A 185 11.38 13.60 9.28
N LYS A 186 10.12 13.87 8.94
CA LYS A 186 9.42 15.07 9.40
C LYS A 186 9.42 15.19 10.93
N ALA A 187 9.03 14.13 11.62
CA ALA A 187 9.02 14.11 13.08
C ALA A 187 10.43 14.32 13.68
N THR A 188 11.46 13.77 13.05
CA THR A 188 12.87 13.95 13.48
C THR A 188 13.33 15.41 13.34
N VAL A 189 12.98 16.07 12.23
CA VAL A 189 13.27 17.49 12.02
C VAL A 189 12.55 18.33 13.08
N GLU A 190 11.26 18.10 13.28
CA GLU A 190 10.45 18.85 14.25
C GLU A 190 10.99 18.70 15.69
N ASP A 191 11.34 17.48 16.11
CA ASP A 191 11.89 17.22 17.45
C ASP A 191 13.25 17.89 17.70
N LYS A 192 14.15 17.87 16.71
CA LYS A 192 15.45 18.55 16.80
C LYS A 192 15.28 20.07 16.90
N LEU A 193 14.42 20.65 16.06
CA LEU A 193 14.13 22.08 16.08
C LEU A 193 13.48 22.52 17.39
N ASP A 194 12.54 21.73 17.92
CA ASP A 194 11.89 22.06 19.20
C ASP A 194 12.84 21.89 20.39
N THR A 195 13.74 20.92 20.33
CA THR A 195 14.82 20.79 21.33
C THR A 195 15.76 21.98 21.29
N ALA A 196 16.17 22.45 20.10
CA ALA A 196 16.99 23.64 19.96
C ALA A 196 16.30 24.89 20.53
N LYS A 197 15.01 25.10 20.23
CA LYS A 197 14.22 26.21 20.81
C LYS A 197 14.15 26.14 22.33
N ARG A 198 13.95 24.94 22.90
CA ARG A 198 13.90 24.74 24.37
C ARG A 198 15.24 25.05 25.03
N LEU A 199 16.36 24.77 24.38
CA LEU A 199 17.69 25.11 24.88
C LEU A 199 17.94 26.62 24.86
N LEU A 200 17.50 27.31 23.80
CA LEU A 200 17.61 28.77 23.69
C LEU A 200 16.70 29.54 24.66
N ALA A 201 15.63 28.92 25.15
CA ALA A 201 14.69 29.52 26.09
C ALA A 201 15.10 29.38 27.57
N LYS A 202 16.22 28.68 27.85
CA LYS A 202 16.81 28.55 29.19
C LYS A 202 17.83 29.65 29.43
#